data_AF-A0A969PRK7-F1
#
_entry.id   AF-A0A969PRK7-F1
#
_cell.length_a   1.000
_cell.length_b   1.000
_cell.length_c   1.000
_cell.angle_alpha   90.00
_cell.angle_beta   90.00
_cell.angle_gamma   90.00
#
_symmetry.space_group_name_H-M   'P 1'
#
loop_
_entity.id
_entity.type
_entity.pdbx_description
1 polymer ?
#
loop_
_entity_poly.entity_id
_entity_poly.type
_entity_poly.pdbx_seq_one_letter_code
_entity_poly.pdbx_strand_id
1 'polypeptide(L)'
;MKLWLRRITMITLSILTLGAYVPEDEEGKKEKKDSEQPDEVKYDTSSAFDSVSDSTIMEEESLYLTTEEQLEDLTSQAKEQMYSKLGPKILNKVEDNILEEIIPKMEDVISSIYDEDEMPVKLSISEHPSSGYGEKIFHIYDEEAETDVIRFHVRRDMKPKQGYYFNFHYHMKEDDFEEHHTIADVYWDKNTPPKWMSH
;
A
#
# COMPACT_ATOMS: atom_id res chain seq x y z
N MET A 1 36.63 29.43 -7.63
CA MET A 1 36.94 28.08 -7.08
C MET A 1 37.06 28.10 -5.54
N LYS A 2 35.96 28.33 -4.81
CA LYS A 2 35.91 28.21 -3.33
C LYS A 2 34.61 27.57 -2.80
N LEU A 3 33.55 27.52 -3.62
CA LEU A 3 32.27 26.92 -3.25
C LEU A 3 32.22 25.41 -3.48
N TRP A 4 32.93 24.91 -4.50
CA TRP A 4 32.95 23.48 -4.81
C TRP A 4 33.76 22.67 -3.80
N LEU A 5 34.87 23.22 -3.31
CA LEU A 5 35.70 22.60 -2.27
C LEU A 5 34.94 22.46 -0.93
N ARG A 6 34.12 23.46 -0.57
CA ARG A 6 33.29 23.43 0.65
C ARG A 6 32.26 22.30 0.62
N ARG A 7 31.71 21.97 -0.55
CA ARG A 7 30.72 20.89 -0.70
C ARG A 7 31.37 19.53 -0.49
N ILE A 8 32.57 19.30 -1.06
CA ILE A 8 33.30 18.04 -0.89
C ILE A 8 33.71 17.83 0.57
N THR A 9 34.18 18.88 1.26
CA THR A 9 34.59 18.77 2.67
C THR A 9 33.44 18.40 3.62
N MET A 10 32.21 18.85 3.34
CA MET A 10 31.04 18.50 4.17
C MET A 10 30.65 17.03 4.00
N ILE A 11 30.68 16.52 2.77
CA ILE A 11 30.36 15.12 2.48
C ILE A 11 31.37 14.17 3.13
N THR A 12 32.67 14.48 3.05
CA THR A 12 33.71 13.65 3.69
C THR A 12 33.60 13.64 5.22
N LEU A 13 33.19 14.75 5.83
CA LEU A 13 33.02 14.84 7.29
C LEU A 13 31.83 14.01 7.77
N SER A 14 30.70 14.02 7.03
CA SER A 14 29.51 13.23 7.37
C SER A 14 29.79 11.73 7.35
N ILE A 15 30.52 11.23 6.36
CA ILE A 15 30.87 9.80 6.26
C ILE A 15 31.78 9.37 7.42
N LEU A 16 32.74 10.23 7.82
CA LEU A 16 33.61 9.97 8.97
C LEU A 16 32.87 9.94 10.31
N THR A 17 31.81 10.74 10.46
CA THR A 17 31.02 10.77 11.71
C THR A 17 29.95 9.68 11.78
N LEU A 18 29.37 9.26 10.66
CA LEU A 18 28.32 8.21 10.66
C LEU A 18 28.89 6.79 10.83
N GLY A 19 30.18 6.56 10.55
CA GLY A 19 30.83 5.25 10.73
C GLY A 19 31.36 4.97 12.15
N ALA A 20 31.26 5.93 13.08
CA ALA A 20 31.93 5.85 14.40
C ALA A 20 30.97 5.74 15.59
N TYR A 21 29.66 5.57 15.37
CA TYR A 21 28.68 5.42 16.44
C TYR A 21 28.11 4.00 16.45
N VAL A 22 28.71 3.13 17.25
CA VAL A 22 28.14 1.85 17.67
C VAL A 22 27.64 2.06 19.12
N PRO A 23 26.34 2.02 19.40
CA PRO A 23 25.86 2.05 20.77
C PRO A 23 26.29 0.76 21.49
N GLU A 24 26.94 0.88 22.65
CA GLU A 24 27.23 -0.25 23.53
C GLU A 24 25.94 -0.71 24.21
N ASP A 25 25.55 -1.97 24.00
CA ASP A 25 24.51 -2.63 24.77
C ASP A 25 25.04 -2.93 26.18
N GLU A 26 24.54 -2.20 27.18
CA GLU A 26 24.81 -2.53 28.58
C GLU A 26 23.95 -3.75 29.01
N GLU A 27 24.55 -4.94 28.95
CA GLU A 27 24.06 -6.13 29.63
C GLU A 27 24.16 -5.99 31.16
N GLY A 28 23.06 -5.56 31.77
CA GLY A 28 22.86 -5.59 33.21
C GLY A 28 22.65 -7.02 33.73
N LYS A 29 23.72 -7.65 34.21
CA LYS A 29 23.70 -8.80 35.13
C LYS A 29 22.69 -8.60 36.28
N LYS A 30 21.84 -9.60 36.51
CA LYS A 30 21.35 -9.95 37.85
C LYS A 30 21.40 -11.45 38.09
N GLU A 31 21.66 -11.77 39.34
CA GLU A 31 22.33 -12.95 39.85
C GLU A 31 21.42 -14.17 40.07
N LYS A 32 22.05 -15.35 39.90
CA LYS A 32 21.93 -16.61 40.64
C LYS A 32 20.82 -16.74 41.71
N LYS A 33 20.05 -17.82 41.61
CA LYS A 33 19.90 -18.76 42.74
C LYS A 33 19.55 -20.18 42.29
N ASP A 34 20.13 -21.09 43.06
CA ASP A 34 20.30 -22.54 42.98
C ASP A 34 18.99 -23.35 43.18
N SER A 35 18.95 -24.58 42.65
CA SER A 35 18.54 -25.82 43.36
C SER A 35 18.01 -26.92 42.42
N GLU A 36 18.76 -28.03 42.43
CA GLU A 36 18.31 -29.42 42.61
C GLU A 36 17.41 -30.12 41.57
N GLN A 37 18.02 -31.10 40.91
CA GLN A 37 17.41 -32.36 40.46
C GLN A 37 16.91 -33.17 41.69
N PRO A 38 15.92 -34.09 41.57
CA PRO A 38 16.24 -35.44 41.05
C PRO A 38 15.09 -36.25 40.38
N ASP A 39 15.53 -37.23 39.59
CA ASP A 39 15.05 -38.62 39.35
C ASP A 39 13.56 -39.02 39.13
N GLU A 40 13.40 -39.67 37.96
CA GLU A 40 12.79 -41.01 37.71
C GLU A 40 11.27 -41.24 37.93
N VAL A 41 10.58 -41.77 36.89
CA VAL A 41 9.79 -43.03 36.89
C VAL A 41 9.09 -43.26 35.53
N LYS A 42 9.25 -44.48 35.00
CA LYS A 42 8.61 -45.12 33.82
C LYS A 42 7.08 -45.27 34.02
N TYR A 43 6.21 -45.39 33.01
CA TYR A 43 6.02 -46.56 32.14
C TYR A 43 5.07 -46.25 30.95
N ASP A 44 5.41 -46.86 29.82
CA ASP A 44 4.59 -47.50 28.77
C ASP A 44 3.23 -46.90 28.35
N THR A 45 3.07 -46.70 27.03
CA THR A 45 2.06 -47.44 26.24
C THR A 45 2.42 -47.36 24.74
N SER A 46 2.72 -48.54 24.19
CA SER A 46 2.61 -49.00 22.79
C SER A 46 2.31 -48.00 21.66
N SER A 47 3.13 -48.01 20.61
CA SER A 47 2.80 -48.73 19.36
C SER A 47 3.90 -48.48 18.32
N ALA A 48 4.53 -49.56 17.88
CA ALA A 48 5.42 -49.58 16.72
C ALA A 48 4.65 -50.22 15.56
N PHE A 49 4.37 -49.45 14.51
CA PHE A 49 4.32 -49.90 13.11
C PHE A 49 4.07 -48.64 12.26
N ASP A 50 5.08 -48.10 11.59
CA ASP A 50 5.64 -48.54 10.30
C ASP A 50 5.15 -47.59 9.21
N SER A 51 6.12 -47.27 8.37
CA SER A 51 6.10 -46.26 7.34
C SER A 51 5.22 -46.71 6.17
N VAL A 52 4.21 -45.91 5.83
CA VAL A 52 3.84 -45.69 4.44
C VAL A 52 3.49 -44.22 4.26
N SER A 53 4.50 -43.52 3.75
CA SER A 53 4.38 -42.26 3.05
C SER A 53 3.41 -42.44 1.87
N ASP A 54 2.19 -41.96 2.03
CA ASP A 54 1.35 -41.52 0.92
C ASP A 54 0.86 -40.11 1.27
N SER A 55 1.81 -39.18 1.32
CA SER A 55 1.48 -37.78 1.11
C SER A 55 1.07 -37.66 -0.35
N THR A 56 -0.23 -37.86 -0.62
CA THR A 56 -0.85 -37.26 -1.79
C THR A 56 -0.58 -35.77 -1.65
N ILE A 57 0.44 -35.30 -2.37
CA ILE A 57 0.65 -33.90 -2.68
C ILE A 57 -0.63 -33.55 -3.45
N MET A 58 -1.61 -32.98 -2.75
CA MET A 58 -2.53 -32.07 -3.40
C MET A 58 -1.62 -30.99 -3.98
N GLU A 59 -1.31 -31.10 -5.26
CA GLU A 59 -0.98 -29.93 -6.05
C GLU A 59 -2.09 -28.94 -5.75
N GLU A 60 -1.78 -27.90 -4.97
CA GLU A 60 -2.55 -26.67 -5.03
C GLU A 60 -2.49 -26.27 -6.50
N GLU A 61 -3.51 -26.64 -7.27
CA GLU A 61 -3.82 -25.94 -8.50
C GLU A 61 -3.94 -24.47 -8.09
N SER A 62 -2.89 -23.69 -8.33
CA SER A 62 -3.00 -22.25 -8.35
C SER A 62 -4.07 -21.96 -9.38
N LEU A 63 -5.30 -21.72 -8.92
CA LEU A 63 -6.38 -21.25 -9.76
C LEU A 63 -5.90 -19.94 -10.37
N TYR A 64 -5.41 -20.00 -11.60
CA TYR A 64 -5.07 -18.83 -12.37
C TYR A 64 -6.39 -18.10 -12.59
N LEU A 65 -6.59 -16.98 -11.90
CA LEU A 65 -7.71 -16.10 -12.13
C LEU A 65 -7.70 -15.69 -13.61
N THR A 66 -8.87 -15.72 -14.24
CA THR A 66 -9.04 -15.14 -15.57
C THR A 66 -8.78 -13.63 -15.53
N THR A 67 -8.45 -13.02 -16.66
CA THR A 67 -8.25 -11.56 -16.75
C THR A 67 -9.47 -10.78 -16.25
N GLU A 68 -10.69 -11.29 -16.52
CA GLU A 68 -11.93 -10.69 -16.01
C GLU A 68 -12.02 -10.76 -14.48
N GLU A 69 -11.69 -11.90 -13.87
CA GLU A 69 -11.68 -12.05 -12.41
C GLU A 69 -10.60 -11.18 -11.75
N GLN A 70 -9.43 -11.04 -12.37
CA GLN A 70 -8.37 -10.15 -11.90
C GLN A 70 -8.81 -8.68 -11.94
N LEU A 71 -9.45 -8.26 -13.04
CA LEU A 71 -9.99 -6.92 -13.18
C LEU A 71 -11.07 -6.62 -12.14
N GLU A 72 -11.97 -7.57 -11.89
CA GLU A 72 -13.02 -7.43 -10.88
C GLU A 72 -12.43 -7.30 -9.47
N ASP A 73 -11.47 -8.15 -9.12
CA ASP A 73 -10.77 -8.10 -7.82
C ASP A 73 -10.03 -6.78 -7.61
N LEU A 74 -9.24 -6.36 -8.60
CA LEU A 74 -8.49 -5.10 -8.57
C LEU A 74 -9.45 -3.90 -8.45
N THR A 75 -10.55 -3.91 -9.19
CA THR A 75 -11.59 -2.88 -9.10
C THR A 75 -12.26 -2.86 -7.73
N SER A 76 -12.55 -4.03 -7.15
CA SER A 76 -13.13 -4.15 -5.81
C SER A 76 -12.20 -3.55 -4.75
N GLN A 77 -10.92 -3.93 -4.77
CA GLN A 77 -9.92 -3.38 -3.86
C GLN A 77 -9.78 -1.86 -4.04
N ALA A 78 -9.76 -1.36 -5.27
CA ALA A 78 -9.71 0.08 -5.55
C ALA A 78 -10.89 0.84 -4.92
N LYS A 79 -12.11 0.31 -5.04
CA LYS A 79 -13.32 0.86 -4.40
C LYS A 79 -13.18 0.90 -2.89
N GLU A 80 -12.71 -0.19 -2.28
CA GLU A 80 -12.49 -0.25 -0.83
C GLU A 80 -11.48 0.80 -0.36
N GLN A 81 -10.36 0.95 -1.06
CA GLN A 81 -9.35 1.96 -0.71
C GLN A 81 -9.89 3.38 -0.84
N MET A 82 -10.69 3.66 -1.87
CA MET A 82 -11.36 4.94 -2.04
C MET A 82 -12.36 5.23 -0.91
N TYR A 83 -13.15 4.23 -0.50
CA TYR A 83 -14.13 4.41 0.57
C TYR A 83 -13.45 4.62 1.92
N SER A 84 -12.40 3.83 2.18
CA SER A 84 -11.54 3.98 3.35
C SER A 84 -10.94 5.38 3.43
N LYS A 85 -10.38 5.88 2.31
CA LYS A 85 -9.79 7.22 2.18
C LYS A 85 -10.78 8.32 2.54
N LEU A 86 -11.97 8.29 1.92
CA LEU A 86 -12.96 9.34 2.09
C LEU A 86 -13.58 9.30 3.49
N GLY A 87 -13.83 8.10 4.01
CA GLY A 87 -14.46 7.91 5.31
C GLY A 87 -15.94 8.36 5.33
N PRO A 88 -16.67 8.03 6.40
CA PRO A 88 -18.13 8.14 6.42
C PRO A 88 -18.63 9.58 6.30
N LYS A 89 -17.92 10.56 6.88
CA LYS A 89 -18.31 11.98 6.84
C LYS A 89 -18.32 12.56 5.44
N ILE A 90 -17.38 12.15 4.60
CA ILE A 90 -17.30 12.64 3.22
C ILE A 90 -18.27 11.84 2.36
N LEU A 91 -18.23 10.51 2.45
CA LEU A 91 -19.10 9.62 1.67
C LEU A 91 -20.58 10.00 1.79
N ASN A 92 -21.08 10.22 3.01
CA ASN A 92 -22.50 10.60 3.25
C ASN A 92 -23.01 11.81 2.44
N LYS A 93 -22.11 12.64 1.89
CA LYS A 93 -22.47 13.82 1.10
C LYS A 93 -22.21 13.65 -0.41
N VAL A 94 -21.19 12.88 -0.78
CA VAL A 94 -20.70 12.82 -2.17
C VAL A 94 -20.80 11.43 -2.79
N GLU A 95 -21.38 10.45 -2.10
CA GLU A 95 -21.50 9.06 -2.55
C GLU A 95 -22.08 8.92 -3.95
N ASP A 96 -23.15 9.67 -4.28
CA ASP A 96 -23.74 9.64 -5.62
C ASP A 96 -22.71 10.04 -6.70
N ASN A 97 -21.89 11.07 -6.46
CA ASN A 97 -20.82 11.44 -7.39
C ASN A 97 -19.73 10.37 -7.49
N ILE A 98 -19.45 9.66 -6.39
CA ILE A 98 -18.49 8.56 -6.40
C ILE A 98 -19.01 7.42 -7.29
N LEU A 99 -20.26 7.00 -7.08
CA LEU A 99 -20.87 5.87 -7.77
C LEU A 99 -21.15 6.16 -9.25
N GLU A 100 -21.64 7.36 -9.57
CA GLU A 100 -22.09 7.69 -10.93
C GLU A 100 -20.98 8.20 -11.84
N GLU A 101 -19.91 8.77 -11.29
CA GLU A 101 -18.85 9.42 -12.09
C GLU A 101 -17.46 8.84 -11.85
N ILE A 102 -17.03 8.71 -10.59
CA ILE A 102 -15.63 8.37 -10.30
C ILE A 102 -15.37 6.88 -10.48
N ILE A 103 -16.25 6.02 -9.97
CA ILE A 103 -16.10 4.56 -10.09
C ILE A 103 -16.07 4.11 -11.56
N PRO A 104 -17.02 4.50 -12.42
CA PRO A 104 -16.99 4.08 -13.82
C PRO A 104 -15.72 4.52 -14.56
N LYS A 105 -15.28 5.77 -14.35
CA LYS A 105 -14.05 6.28 -14.97
C LYS A 105 -12.79 5.60 -14.41
N MET A 106 -12.78 5.26 -13.13
CA MET A 106 -11.69 4.49 -12.52
C MET A 106 -11.62 3.08 -13.12
N GLU A 107 -12.77 2.42 -13.28
CA GLU A 107 -12.88 1.12 -13.96
C GLU A 107 -12.33 1.20 -15.38
N ASP A 108 -12.73 2.20 -16.17
CA ASP A 108 -12.21 2.42 -17.53
C ASP A 108 -10.67 2.52 -17.55
N VAL A 109 -10.09 3.25 -16.58
CA VAL A 109 -8.63 3.40 -16.47
C VAL A 109 -7.96 2.08 -16.09
N ILE A 110 -8.53 1.31 -15.16
CA ILE A 110 -7.99 0.00 -14.78
C ILE A 110 -8.07 -0.98 -15.94
N SER A 111 -9.21 -1.04 -16.64
CA SER A 111 -9.41 -1.89 -17.82
C SER A 111 -8.41 -1.56 -18.93
N SER A 112 -8.06 -0.28 -19.13
CA SER A 112 -7.10 0.11 -20.15
C SER A 112 -5.71 -0.50 -19.99
N ILE A 113 -5.32 -0.93 -18.76
CA ILE A 113 -4.04 -1.60 -18.51
C ILE A 113 -4.00 -2.97 -19.19
N TYR A 114 -5.14 -3.65 -19.31
CA TYR A 114 -5.24 -5.01 -19.86
C TYR A 114 -5.48 -5.04 -21.38
N ASP A 115 -5.85 -3.92 -21.98
CA ASP A 115 -6.07 -3.80 -23.43
C ASP A 115 -4.75 -3.65 -24.22
N GLU A 116 -3.65 -3.27 -23.54
CA GLU A 116 -2.32 -3.14 -24.14
C GLU A 116 -1.57 -4.49 -24.20
N ASP A 117 -2.12 -5.45 -24.95
CA ASP A 117 -1.59 -6.69 -25.59
C ASP A 117 -0.21 -7.33 -25.21
N GLU A 118 0.40 -7.09 -24.04
CA GLU A 118 1.64 -7.76 -23.60
C GLU A 118 1.56 -8.24 -22.14
N MET A 119 1.24 -9.53 -22.00
CA MET A 119 1.43 -10.40 -20.82
C MET A 119 0.47 -10.20 -19.63
N PRO A 120 0.14 -11.28 -18.90
CA PRO A 120 -0.60 -11.18 -17.65
C PRO A 120 0.29 -10.51 -16.59
N VAL A 121 0.19 -9.19 -16.49
CA VAL A 121 0.87 -8.44 -15.43
C VAL A 121 0.24 -8.84 -14.11
N LYS A 122 1.06 -9.33 -13.18
CA LYS A 122 0.60 -9.56 -11.81
C LYS A 122 0.46 -8.20 -11.13
N LEU A 123 -0.75 -7.65 -11.17
CA LEU A 123 -1.08 -6.36 -10.58
C LEU A 123 -1.55 -6.52 -9.13
N SER A 124 -1.18 -5.55 -8.30
CA SER A 124 -1.64 -5.42 -6.91
C SER A 124 -2.01 -3.98 -6.59
N ILE A 125 -2.82 -3.78 -5.55
CA ILE A 125 -3.21 -2.46 -5.06
C ILE A 125 -2.58 -2.16 -3.70
N SER A 126 -2.06 -0.94 -3.55
CA SER A 126 -1.56 -0.51 -2.26
C SER A 126 -2.72 -0.22 -1.29
N GLU A 127 -2.76 -0.92 -0.16
CA GLU A 127 -3.88 -0.85 0.79
C GLU A 127 -3.81 0.29 1.83
N HIS A 128 -2.87 1.23 1.66
CA HIS A 128 -2.54 2.23 2.67
C HIS A 128 -2.80 3.66 2.15
N PRO A 129 -4.06 4.10 2.11
CA PRO A 129 -4.41 5.47 1.79
C PRO A 129 -3.79 6.42 2.81
N SER A 130 -3.33 7.58 2.34
CA SER A 130 -2.78 8.58 3.25
C SER A 130 -3.87 9.21 4.10
N SER A 131 -3.70 9.26 5.42
CA SER A 131 -4.65 9.92 6.31
C SER A 131 -4.46 11.45 6.34
N GLY A 132 -5.37 12.16 7.01
CA GLY A 132 -5.21 13.60 7.25
C GLY A 132 -5.42 14.44 6.01
N TYR A 133 -4.32 14.84 5.37
CA TYR A 133 -4.31 15.71 4.19
C TYR A 133 -3.55 15.13 3.00
N GLY A 134 -2.94 13.94 3.12
CA GLY A 134 -2.19 13.34 2.01
C GLY A 134 -3.11 13.00 0.84
N GLU A 135 -2.58 12.94 -0.38
CA GLU A 135 -3.39 12.84 -1.60
C GLU A 135 -3.63 11.39 -2.04
N LYS A 136 -2.64 10.52 -1.83
CA LYS A 136 -2.69 9.08 -2.19
C LYS A 136 -3.96 8.40 -1.70
N ILE A 137 -4.72 7.83 -2.63
CA ILE A 137 -5.79 6.86 -2.35
C ILE A 137 -5.16 5.48 -2.38
N PHE A 138 -4.73 5.04 -3.56
CA PHE A 138 -4.05 3.79 -3.80
C PHE A 138 -3.16 3.90 -5.04
N HIS A 139 -2.21 2.97 -5.16
CA HIS A 139 -1.38 2.78 -6.34
C HIS A 139 -1.64 1.38 -6.87
N ILE A 140 -1.66 1.23 -8.20
CA ILE A 140 -1.60 -0.04 -8.89
C ILE A 140 -0.13 -0.33 -9.15
N TYR A 141 0.33 -1.49 -8.70
CA TYR A 141 1.72 -1.90 -8.71
C TYR A 141 1.87 -3.18 -9.52
N ASP A 142 2.81 -3.17 -10.45
CA ASP A 142 3.27 -4.34 -11.19
C ASP A 142 4.28 -5.08 -10.33
N GLU A 143 3.90 -6.28 -9.88
CA GLU A 143 4.74 -7.13 -9.05
C GLU A 143 5.94 -7.72 -9.80
N GLU A 144 5.86 -7.89 -11.12
CA GLU A 144 6.94 -8.44 -11.93
C GLU A 144 8.00 -7.36 -12.23
N ALA A 145 7.55 -6.17 -12.64
CA ALA A 145 8.44 -5.05 -12.91
C ALA A 145 8.87 -4.27 -11.66
N GLU A 146 8.35 -4.65 -10.50
CA GLU A 146 8.57 -4.02 -9.19
C GLU A 146 8.37 -2.49 -9.21
N THR A 147 7.29 -2.02 -9.84
CA THR A 147 7.05 -0.58 -10.04
C THR A 147 5.57 -0.24 -10.04
N ASP A 148 5.25 0.98 -9.61
CA ASP A 148 3.93 1.55 -9.83
C ASP A 148 3.64 1.65 -11.33
N VAL A 149 2.38 1.43 -11.70
CA VAL A 149 1.84 1.61 -13.06
C VAL A 149 0.92 2.82 -13.09
N ILE A 150 -0.05 2.86 -12.17
CA ILE A 150 -0.99 3.98 -12.05
C ILE A 150 -1.10 4.40 -10.59
N ARG A 151 -1.13 5.71 -10.33
CA ARG A 151 -1.33 6.25 -8.98
C ARG A 151 -2.64 7.04 -8.91
N PHE A 152 -3.61 6.57 -8.14
CA PHE A 152 -4.88 7.26 -7.91
C PHE A 152 -4.84 8.13 -6.65
N HIS A 153 -5.17 9.41 -6.82
CA HIS A 153 -5.03 10.45 -5.81
C HIS A 153 -6.29 11.31 -5.73
N VAL A 154 -6.49 11.95 -4.58
CA VAL A 154 -7.54 12.94 -4.37
C VAL A 154 -7.01 14.16 -3.64
N ARG A 155 -7.27 15.33 -4.22
CA ARG A 155 -6.96 16.63 -3.64
C ARG A 155 -8.18 17.33 -3.07
N ARG A 156 -7.94 18.27 -2.16
CA ARG A 156 -8.93 19.22 -1.65
C ARG A 156 -8.59 20.59 -2.16
N ASP A 157 -9.38 21.05 -3.12
CA ASP A 157 -9.13 22.32 -3.78
C ASP A 157 -10.08 23.38 -3.24
N MET A 158 -9.56 24.59 -3.03
CA MET A 158 -10.36 25.78 -2.74
C MET A 158 -10.45 26.62 -4.01
N LYS A 159 -11.62 26.59 -4.66
CA LYS A 159 -11.90 27.41 -5.83
C LYS A 159 -12.44 28.77 -5.39
N PRO A 160 -11.79 29.90 -5.76
CA PRO A 160 -12.20 31.23 -5.32
C PRO A 160 -13.68 31.51 -5.59
N LYS A 161 -14.41 31.95 -4.56
CA LYS A 161 -15.85 32.27 -4.57
C LYS A 161 -16.80 31.07 -4.79
N GLN A 162 -16.27 29.89 -5.12
CA GLN A 162 -17.06 28.68 -5.38
C GLN A 162 -17.08 27.76 -4.15
N GLY A 163 -15.97 27.66 -3.41
CA GLY A 163 -15.86 26.82 -2.23
C GLY A 163 -14.86 25.69 -2.44
N TYR A 164 -15.04 24.60 -1.70
CA TYR A 164 -14.16 23.44 -1.70
C TYR A 164 -14.65 22.35 -2.64
N TYR A 165 -13.69 21.68 -3.28
CA TYR A 165 -13.90 20.57 -4.20
C TYR A 165 -12.95 19.42 -3.86
N PHE A 166 -13.36 18.20 -4.20
CA PHE A 166 -12.47 17.05 -4.26
C PHE A 166 -12.09 16.79 -5.72
N ASN A 167 -10.81 16.93 -6.02
CA ASN A 167 -10.27 16.68 -7.35
C ASN A 167 -9.68 15.27 -7.37
N PHE A 168 -10.39 14.35 -8.03
CA PHE A 168 -9.94 12.98 -8.26
C PHE A 168 -9.12 12.95 -9.54
N HIS A 169 -7.93 12.38 -9.46
CA HIS A 169 -7.02 12.28 -10.59
C HIS A 169 -6.15 11.04 -10.46
N TYR A 170 -5.53 10.67 -11.56
CA TYR A 170 -4.51 9.65 -11.58
C TYR A 170 -3.25 10.15 -12.29
N HIS A 171 -2.16 9.43 -12.04
CA HIS A 171 -0.88 9.60 -12.70
C HIS A 171 -0.50 8.28 -13.36
N MET A 172 0.12 8.36 -14.52
CA MET A 172 0.52 7.22 -15.34
C MET A 172 2.04 7.00 -15.22
N LYS A 173 2.54 5.84 -15.63
CA LYS A 173 3.98 5.57 -15.64
C LYS A 173 4.61 6.14 -16.91
N GLU A 174 3.83 6.22 -17.98
CA GLU A 174 4.19 6.62 -19.34
C GLU A 174 4.73 8.07 -19.39
N ASP A 175 4.31 8.90 -18.44
CA ASP A 175 4.70 10.30 -18.27
C ASP A 175 5.52 10.54 -17.00
N ASP A 176 6.15 9.49 -16.45
CA ASP A 176 6.91 9.53 -15.19
C ASP A 176 6.09 10.05 -13.99
N PHE A 177 4.76 9.89 -14.03
CA PHE A 177 3.80 10.37 -13.04
C PHE A 177 3.71 11.90 -12.91
N GLU A 178 4.04 12.66 -13.96
CA GLU A 178 4.04 14.13 -13.92
C GLU A 178 2.66 14.76 -14.19
N GLU A 179 1.88 14.21 -15.12
CA GLU A 179 0.57 14.72 -15.49
C GLU A 179 -0.48 14.32 -14.46
N HIS A 180 -1.47 15.19 -14.27
CA HIS A 180 -2.63 14.94 -13.43
C HIS A 180 -3.83 14.70 -14.32
N HIS A 181 -4.06 13.44 -14.70
CA HIS A 181 -5.21 13.09 -15.50
C HIS A 181 -6.47 13.18 -14.63
N THR A 182 -7.27 14.21 -14.86
CA THR A 182 -8.44 14.50 -14.03
C THR A 182 -9.57 13.52 -14.32
N ILE A 183 -10.06 12.87 -13.27
CA ILE A 183 -11.24 12.00 -13.30
C ILE A 183 -12.49 12.84 -13.13
N ALA A 184 -12.55 13.59 -12.02
CA ALA A 184 -13.72 14.39 -11.65
C ALA A 184 -13.38 15.48 -10.63
N ASP A 185 -14.19 16.53 -10.64
CA ASP A 185 -14.21 17.59 -9.63
C ASP A 185 -15.53 17.57 -8.88
N VAL A 186 -15.54 17.04 -7.67
CA VAL A 186 -16.74 16.90 -6.86
C VAL A 186 -16.88 18.07 -5.89
N TYR A 187 -17.98 18.81 -5.98
CA TYR A 187 -18.23 19.93 -5.07
C TYR A 187 -18.51 19.44 -3.65
N TRP A 188 -17.80 19.99 -2.67
CA TRP A 188 -18.06 19.74 -1.25
C TRP A 188 -19.01 20.79 -0.66
N ASP A 189 -18.51 22.00 -0.39
CA ASP A 189 -19.24 23.08 0.30
C ASP A 189 -18.40 24.36 0.28
N LYS A 190 -18.96 25.48 0.71
CA LYS A 190 -18.20 26.69 1.07
C LYS A 190 -17.35 26.49 2.34
N ASN A 191 -17.77 25.57 3.22
CA ASN A 191 -17.03 25.23 4.44
C ASN A 191 -15.89 24.24 4.16
N THR A 192 -14.81 24.33 4.94
CA THR A 192 -13.66 23.43 4.82
C THR A 192 -14.07 21.97 5.01
N PRO A 193 -13.72 21.07 4.07
CA PRO A 193 -13.97 19.64 4.24
C PRO A 193 -13.17 19.09 5.42
N PRO A 194 -13.65 18.01 6.04
CA PRO A 194 -12.90 17.33 7.08
C PRO A 194 -11.58 16.76 6.53
N LYS A 195 -10.77 16.23 7.43
CA LYS A 195 -9.59 15.44 7.07
C LYS A 195 -10.03 14.09 6.49
N TRP A 196 -9.17 13.50 5.66
CA TRP A 196 -9.35 12.12 5.20
C TRP A 196 -9.44 11.16 6.38
N MET A 197 -10.24 10.10 6.22
CA MET A 197 -10.43 9.05 7.21
C MET A 197 -10.91 9.58 8.58
N SER A 198 -11.62 10.71 8.61
CA SER A 198 -12.23 11.21 9.84
C SER A 198 -13.58 10.54 10.09
N HIS A 199 -13.78 10.02 11.30
CA HIS A 199 -15.06 9.52 11.80
C HIS A 199 -15.90 10.65 12.40
#